data_AF-A0A2D3C3R1-F1
#
_entry.id   AF-A0A2D3C3R1-F1
#
_cell.length_a   1.000
_cell.length_b   1.000
_cell.length_c   1.000
_cell.angle_alpha   90.00
_cell.angle_beta   90.00
_cell.angle_gamma   90.00
#
_symmetry.space_group_name_H-M   'P 1'
#
loop_
_entity.id
_entity.type
_entity.pdbx_description
1 polymer ?
#
loop_
_entity_poly.entity_id
_entity_poly.type
_entity_poly.pdbx_seq_one_letter_code
_entity_poly.pdbx_strand_id
1 'polypeptide(L)'
;MEIAAFQQLMRDLYLENDKRRGKTATTLWLVEEVGELAEAIRRDDHDNIREELADCFAWIGALANLYGIDLEEVFSEKYPQSCPTCGKNPCICTD
;
A
#
# COMPACT_ATOMS: atom_id res chain seq x y z
N MET A 1 -8.56 -9.66 7.31
CA MET A 1 -9.13 -9.25 6.02
C MET A 1 -8.15 -9.71 4.97
N GLU A 2 -8.61 -10.39 3.92
CA GLU A 2 -7.75 -10.75 2.77
C GLU A 2 -7.40 -9.51 1.93
N ILE A 3 -6.34 -9.57 1.14
CA ILE A 3 -5.89 -8.43 0.31
C ILE A 3 -6.99 -8.07 -0.69
N ALA A 4 -7.63 -9.07 -1.31
CA ALA A 4 -8.75 -8.86 -2.21
C ALA A 4 -9.93 -8.12 -1.53
N ALA A 5 -10.26 -8.51 -0.30
CA ALA A 5 -11.33 -7.87 0.47
C ALA A 5 -11.00 -6.42 0.85
N PHE A 6 -9.73 -6.14 1.19
CA PHE A 6 -9.24 -4.79 1.41
C PHE A 6 -9.35 -3.93 0.16
N GLN A 7 -8.87 -4.44 -0.98
CA GLN A 7 -8.90 -3.69 -2.23
C GLN A 7 -10.33 -3.37 -2.66
N GLN A 8 -11.26 -4.31 -2.46
CA GLN A 8 -12.68 -4.10 -2.72
C GLN A 8 -13.28 -3.04 -1.78
N LEU A 9 -12.93 -3.03 -0.50
CA LEU A 9 -13.37 -1.99 0.43
C LEU A 9 -12.93 -0.59 -0.03
N MET A 10 -11.66 -0.43 -0.42
CA MET A 10 -11.16 0.86 -0.93
C MET A 10 -11.88 1.27 -2.22
N ARG A 11 -12.20 0.31 -3.08
CA ARG A 11 -12.95 0.53 -4.31
C ARG A 11 -14.35 1.08 -4.00
N ASP A 12 -15.06 0.42 -3.09
CA ASP A 12 -16.44 0.76 -2.74
C ASP A 12 -16.55 2.13 -2.07
N LEU A 13 -15.56 2.49 -1.24
CA LEU A 13 -15.53 3.77 -0.53
C LEU A 13 -15.11 4.94 -1.43
N TYR A 14 -14.08 4.77 -2.26
CA TYR A 14 -13.34 5.92 -2.81
C TYR A 14 -13.21 5.98 -4.33
N LEU A 15 -13.50 4.90 -5.08
CA LEU A 15 -13.16 4.83 -6.51
C LEU A 15 -13.68 6.01 -7.34
N GLU A 16 -14.93 6.44 -7.11
CA GLU A 16 -15.52 7.54 -7.88
C GLU A 16 -14.85 8.89 -7.57
N ASN A 17 -14.37 9.09 -6.33
CA ASN A 17 -13.59 10.27 -5.95
C ASN A 17 -12.20 10.21 -6.58
N ASP A 18 -11.57 9.03 -6.55
CA ASP A 18 -10.24 8.79 -7.09
C ASP A 18 -10.21 8.99 -8.61
N LYS A 19 -11.26 8.53 -9.31
CA LYS A 19 -11.42 8.75 -10.75
C LYS A 19 -11.50 10.24 -11.10
N ARG A 20 -12.27 11.02 -10.32
CA ARG A 20 -12.38 12.48 -10.52
C ARG A 20 -11.07 13.20 -10.23
N ARG A 21 -10.37 12.82 -9.16
CA ARG A 21 -9.07 13.37 -8.77
C ARG A 21 -7.98 13.02 -9.79
N GLY A 22 -8.04 11.83 -10.36
CA GLY A 22 -7.09 11.34 -11.35
C GLY A 22 -5.84 10.72 -10.74
N LYS A 23 -5.13 9.94 -11.56
CA LYS A 23 -3.99 9.11 -11.16
C LYS A 23 -2.86 9.95 -10.55
N THR A 24 -2.42 11.00 -11.25
CA THR A 24 -1.31 11.85 -10.80
C THR A 24 -1.58 12.48 -9.43
N ALA A 25 -2.76 13.08 -9.24
CA ALA A 25 -3.10 13.67 -7.94
C ALA A 25 -3.27 12.60 -6.85
N THR A 26 -3.80 11.42 -7.19
CA THR A 26 -3.88 10.29 -6.24
C THR A 26 -2.49 9.80 -5.81
N THR A 27 -1.52 9.79 -6.72
CA THR A 27 -0.13 9.49 -6.37
C THR A 27 0.48 10.53 -5.43
N LEU A 28 0.12 11.81 -5.57
CA LEU A 28 0.61 12.84 -4.66
C LEU A 28 0.07 12.65 -3.23
N TRP A 29 -1.17 12.21 -3.07
CA TRP A 29 -1.70 11.83 -1.75
C TRP A 29 -0.94 10.66 -1.12
N LEU A 30 -0.60 9.62 -1.88
CA LEU A 30 0.27 8.56 -1.35
C LEU A 30 1.64 9.11 -0.89
N VAL A 31 2.22 10.04 -1.65
CA VAL A 31 3.51 10.65 -1.30
C VAL A 31 3.39 11.52 -0.04
N GLU A 32 2.26 12.20 0.15
CA GLU A 32 1.92 12.95 1.36
C GLU A 32 1.93 12.03 2.58
N GLU A 33 1.15 10.94 2.58
CA GLU A 33 1.12 10.02 3.74
C GLU A 33 2.46 9.34 4.00
N VAL A 34 3.26 9.07 2.96
CA VAL A 34 4.63 8.57 3.15
C VAL A 34 5.50 9.61 3.87
N GLY A 35 5.28 10.90 3.60
CA GLY A 35 5.91 12.00 4.31
C GLY A 35 5.47 12.09 5.77
N GLU A 36 4.17 11.95 6.03
CA GLU A 36 3.61 11.95 7.38
C GLU A 36 4.12 10.73 8.17
N LEU A 37 4.15 9.55 7.57
CA LEU A 37 4.73 8.34 8.15
C LEU A 37 6.21 8.55 8.51
N ALA A 38 6.99 9.18 7.61
CA ALA A 38 8.39 9.46 7.86
C ALA A 38 8.56 10.45 9.04
N GLU A 39 7.69 11.44 9.17
CA GLU A 39 7.67 12.34 10.31
C GLU A 39 7.32 11.64 11.62
N ALA A 40 6.29 10.80 11.61
CA ALA A 40 5.85 10.02 12.77
C ALA A 40 6.97 9.10 13.28
N ILE A 41 7.64 8.39 12.36
CA ILE A 41 8.81 7.54 12.68
C ILE A 41 9.94 8.38 13.27
N ARG A 42 10.27 9.52 12.66
CA ARG A 42 11.34 10.41 13.15
C ARG A 42 11.05 10.92 14.57
N ARG A 43 9.78 11.05 14.96
CA ARG A 43 9.34 11.49 16.29
C ARG A 43 9.15 10.36 17.30
N ASP A 44 9.28 9.10 16.88
CA ASP A 44 8.91 7.91 17.69
C ASP A 44 7.45 7.99 18.18
N ASP A 45 6.57 8.55 17.35
CA ASP A 45 5.16 8.75 17.65
C ASP A 45 4.36 7.51 17.23
N HIS A 46 4.26 6.54 18.14
CA HIS A 46 3.64 5.26 17.86
C HIS A 46 2.18 5.33 17.39
N ASP A 47 1.41 6.31 17.87
CA ASP A 47 -0.01 6.41 17.48
C ASP A 47 -0.11 6.90 16.03
N ASN A 48 0.64 7.95 15.68
CA ASN A 48 0.70 8.42 14.29
C ASN A 48 1.31 7.38 13.36
N ILE A 49 2.37 6.65 13.76
CA ILE A 49 2.93 5.57 12.92
C ILE A 49 1.84 4.56 12.53
N ARG A 50 0.92 4.23 13.43
CA ARG A 50 -0.17 3.28 13.15
C ARG A 50 -1.19 3.84 12.17
N GLU A 51 -1.50 5.13 12.29
CA GLU A 51 -2.41 5.87 11.40
C GLU A 51 -1.80 5.94 9.99
N GLU A 52 -0.58 6.46 9.88
CA GLU A 52 0.04 6.68 8.57
C GLU A 52 0.38 5.39 7.82
N LEU A 53 0.65 4.29 8.54
CA LEU A 53 0.77 2.97 7.91
C LEU A 53 -0.54 2.52 7.26
N ALA A 54 -1.68 2.81 7.90
CA ALA A 54 -2.99 2.49 7.35
C ALA A 54 -3.32 3.37 6.15
N ASP A 55 -3.01 4.67 6.21
CA ASP A 55 -3.30 5.63 5.14
C ASP A 55 -2.41 5.39 3.90
N CYS A 56 -1.12 5.10 4.10
CA CYS A 56 -0.25 4.61 3.03
C CYS A 56 -0.85 3.38 2.34
N PHE A 57 -1.34 2.40 3.12
CA PHE A 57 -1.92 1.19 2.57
C PHE A 57 -3.22 1.48 1.81
N ALA A 58 -4.09 2.34 2.34
CA ALA A 58 -5.32 2.78 1.68
C ALA A 58 -5.06 3.40 0.30
N TRP A 59 -4.07 4.31 0.20
CA TRP A 59 -3.72 4.92 -1.09
C TRP A 59 -3.06 3.97 -2.08
N ILE A 60 -2.32 2.95 -1.61
CA ILE A 60 -1.88 1.85 -2.48
C ILE A 60 -3.10 1.15 -3.09
N GLY A 61 -4.14 0.87 -2.28
CA GLY A 61 -5.41 0.32 -2.75
C GLY A 61 -6.12 1.21 -3.77
N ALA A 62 -6.17 2.52 -3.52
CA ALA A 62 -6.74 3.50 -4.46
C ALA A 62 -6.02 3.48 -5.83
N LEU A 63 -4.69 3.48 -5.82
CA LEU A 63 -3.90 3.40 -7.06
C LEU A 63 -4.13 2.07 -7.78
N ALA A 64 -4.08 0.94 -7.06
CA ALA A 64 -4.36 -0.37 -7.66
C ALA A 64 -5.73 -0.38 -8.37
N ASN A 65 -6.76 0.19 -7.73
CA ASN A 65 -8.08 0.33 -8.31
C ASN A 65 -8.11 1.24 -9.56
N LEU A 66 -7.39 2.36 -9.56
CA LEU A 66 -7.29 3.27 -10.72
C LEU A 66 -6.51 2.68 -11.91
N TYR A 67 -5.55 1.79 -11.64
CA TYR A 67 -4.79 1.10 -12.68
C TYR A 67 -5.41 -0.23 -13.10
N GLY A 68 -6.41 -0.73 -12.37
CA GLY A 68 -7.03 -2.03 -12.65
C GLY A 68 -6.09 -3.20 -12.35
N ILE A 69 -5.25 -3.06 -11.33
CA ILE A 69 -4.30 -4.08 -10.88
C ILE A 69 -4.91 -4.83 -9.70
N ASP A 70 -4.91 -6.16 -9.73
CA ASP A 70 -5.26 -6.99 -8.58
C ASP A 70 -4.05 -7.10 -7.65
N LEU A 71 -4.17 -6.59 -6.41
CA LEU A 71 -3.07 -6.56 -5.46
C LEU A 71 -2.69 -7.95 -4.95
N GLU A 72 -3.66 -8.85 -4.78
CA GLU A 72 -3.42 -10.18 -4.23
C GLU A 72 -2.67 -11.06 -5.23
N GLU A 73 -3.05 -10.96 -6.51
CA GLU A 73 -2.36 -11.61 -7.63
C GLU A 73 -0.90 -11.14 -7.72
N VAL A 74 -0.66 -9.84 -7.90
CA VAL A 74 0.71 -9.32 -8.11
C VAL A 74 1.61 -9.50 -6.88
N PHE A 75 1.03 -9.50 -5.68
CA PHE A 75 1.79 -9.78 -4.46
C PHE A 75 2.20 -11.26 -4.39
N SER A 76 1.28 -12.17 -4.71
CA SER A 76 1.55 -13.61 -4.71
C SER A 76 2.58 -14.01 -5.77
N GLU A 77 2.54 -13.38 -6.95
CA GLU A 77 3.55 -13.57 -7.99
C GLU A 77 4.95 -13.12 -7.52
N LYS A 78 5.03 -11.97 -6.86
CA LYS A 78 6.31 -11.40 -6.41
C LYS A 78 6.86 -12.08 -5.16
N TYR A 79 5.99 -12.55 -4.27
CA TYR A 79 6.34 -13.15 -2.98
C TYR A 79 5.61 -14.49 -2.79
N PRO A 80 6.02 -15.55 -3.50
CA PRO A 80 5.36 -16.86 -3.48
C PRO A 80 5.71 -17.69 -2.22
N GLN A 81 5.69 -17.08 -1.03
CA GLN A 81 6.11 -17.67 0.25
C GLN A 81 7.63 -17.88 0.42
N SER A 82 8.44 -17.27 -0.45
CA SER A 82 9.90 -17.22 -0.32
C SER A 82 10.44 -15.88 -0.79
N CYS A 83 11.60 -15.47 -0.28
CA CYS A 83 12.30 -14.30 -0.80
C CYS A 83 12.51 -14.44 -2.31
N PRO A 84 12.10 -13.46 -3.14
CA PRO A 84 12.26 -13.55 -4.60
C PRO A 84 13.71 -13.57 -5.06
N THR A 85 14.64 -13.12 -4.20
CA THR A 85 16.07 -13.06 -4.50
C THR A 85 16.80 -14.35 -4.11
N CYS A 86 16.66 -14.81 -2.86
CA CYS A 86 17.40 -15.97 -2.34
C CYS A 86 16.59 -17.28 -2.27
N GLY A 87 15.27 -17.23 -2.50
CA GLY A 87 14.38 -18.40 -2.45
C GLY A 87 14.21 -19.01 -1.06
N LYS A 88 14.64 -18.33 0.01
CA LYS A 88 14.51 -18.81 1.40
C LYS A 88 13.36 -18.11 2.15
N ASN A 89 12.84 -18.82 3.14
CA ASN A 89 11.91 -18.32 4.15
C ASN A 89 12.29 -18.93 5.52
N PRO A 90 12.89 -18.17 6.46
CA PRO A 90 13.16 -16.73 6.41
C PRO A 90 14.24 -16.35 5.38
N CYS A 91 14.20 -15.08 4.92
CA CYS A 91 15.19 -14.50 4.01
C CYS A 91 16.60 -14.48 4.64
N ILE A 92 17.65 -14.66 3.82
CA ILE A 92 19.06 -14.59 4.23
C ILE A 92 19.86 -13.52 3.47
N CYS A 93 19.19 -12.67 2.69
CA CYS A 93 19.84 -11.54 2.00
C CYS A 93 20.39 -10.55 3.05
N THR A 94 21.57 -10.02 2.78
CA THR A 94 22.24 -9.02 3.64
C THR A 94 22.00 -7.59 3.19
N ASP A 95 21.42 -7.42 2.01
CA ASP A 95 21.19 -6.16 1.31
C ASP A 95 19.82 -6.19 0.61
#